data_AF-A0A260BHY6-F1
#
_entry.id   AF-A0A260BHY6-F1
#
_cell.length_a   1.000
_cell.length_b   1.000
_cell.length_c   1.000
_cell.angle_alpha   90.00
_cell.angle_beta   90.00
_cell.angle_gamma   90.00
#
_symmetry.space_group_name_H-M   'P 1'
#
loop_
_entity.id
_entity.type
_entity.pdbx_description
1 polymer ?
#
loop_
_entity_poly.entity_id
_entity_poly.type
_entity_poly.pdbx_seq_one_letter_code
_entity_poly.pdbx_strand_id
1 'polypeptide(L)'
;MHDGQLVFVGQSLGEELAMLRKGLATWGEAEARLSPTRWKQIIDRLADAEIAVPENGQSFVLDDIPGHLDGDWPEWPARLMLTLVPRSIAEKYGKKADSVMNGQFLEFDAADVEKVVAEMNAAGFTCVRNDSLVAVASGF
;
A
#
# COMPACT_ATOMS: atom_id res chain seq x y z
N MET A 1 11.04 9.09 -9.92
CA MET A 1 10.00 8.75 -10.92
C MET A 1 10.36 7.38 -11.45
N HIS A 2 9.59 6.34 -11.12
CA HIS A 2 9.68 5.06 -11.83
C HIS A 2 8.93 5.25 -13.15
N ASP A 3 9.62 5.82 -14.13
CA ASP A 3 9.11 5.98 -15.49
C ASP A 3 8.86 4.59 -16.08
N GLY A 4 7.62 4.12 -16.01
CA GLY A 4 7.19 2.93 -16.74
C GLY A 4 6.20 2.01 -16.04
N GLN A 5 5.93 2.17 -14.74
CA GLN A 5 4.98 1.27 -14.04
C GLN A 5 3.68 1.97 -13.64
N LEU A 6 2.57 1.35 -14.02
CA LEU A 6 1.23 1.73 -13.60
C LEU A 6 0.80 0.88 -12.40
N VAL A 7 0.43 1.56 -11.30
CA VAL A 7 0.03 0.91 -10.05
C VAL A 7 -1.37 1.36 -9.65
N PHE A 8 -2.22 0.40 -9.31
CA PHE A 8 -3.56 0.62 -8.78
C PHE A 8 -3.60 0.30 -7.29
N VAL A 9 -4.36 1.11 -6.54
CA VAL A 9 -4.68 0.86 -5.13
C VAL A 9 -6.11 1.35 -4.89
N GLY A 10 -6.85 0.68 -4.01
CA GLY A 10 -8.15 1.19 -3.57
C GLY A 10 -7.97 2.53 -2.85
N GLN A 11 -8.82 3.51 -3.13
CA GLN A 11 -8.61 4.89 -2.66
C GLN A 11 -8.40 4.99 -1.15
N SER A 12 -9.33 4.46 -0.34
CA SER A 12 -9.23 4.51 1.12
C SER A 12 -7.97 3.83 1.65
N LEU A 13 -7.55 2.73 1.03
CA LEU A 13 -6.32 2.03 1.42
C LEU A 13 -5.08 2.84 1.01
N GLY A 14 -5.07 3.44 -0.17
CA GLY A 14 -3.98 4.32 -0.60
C GLY A 14 -3.80 5.51 0.34
N GLU A 15 -4.90 6.13 0.77
CA GLU A 15 -4.90 7.22 1.76
C GLU A 15 -4.39 6.76 3.13
N GLU A 16 -4.83 5.59 3.60
CA GLU A 16 -4.34 5.02 4.87
C GLU A 16 -2.84 4.68 4.81
N LEU A 17 -2.38 4.02 3.74
CA LEU A 17 -0.95 3.69 3.54
C LEU A 17 -0.11 4.97 3.46
N ALA A 18 -0.59 6.00 2.77
CA ALA A 18 0.12 7.26 2.68
C ALA A 18 0.19 7.99 4.02
N MET A 19 -0.89 7.95 4.81
CA MET A 19 -0.90 8.48 6.17
C MET A 19 0.09 7.73 7.07
N LEU A 20 0.09 6.40 7.00
CA LEU A 20 1.00 5.57 7.80
C LEU A 20 2.48 5.85 7.47
N ARG A 21 2.80 6.12 6.20
CA ARG A 21 4.17 6.32 5.72
C ARG A 21 4.73 7.73 5.93
N LYS A 22 3.90 8.77 5.78
CA LYS A 22 4.37 10.18 5.83
C LYS A 22 3.48 11.11 6.65
N GLY A 23 2.35 10.63 7.16
CA GLY A 23 1.30 11.48 7.72
C GLY A 23 1.28 11.59 9.25
N LEU A 24 2.11 10.85 9.98
CA LEU A 24 2.06 10.74 11.45
C LEU A 24 3.39 11.16 12.07
N ALA A 25 3.35 12.05 13.05
CA ALA A 25 4.54 12.48 13.77
C ALA A 25 4.74 11.74 15.10
N THR A 26 3.65 11.40 15.79
CA THR A 26 3.69 10.84 17.15
C THR A 26 2.75 9.65 17.33
N TRP A 27 2.99 8.83 18.36
CA TRP A 27 2.14 7.69 18.68
C TRP A 27 0.70 8.10 19.03
N GLY A 28 0.52 9.25 19.67
CA GLY A 28 -0.81 9.80 19.94
C GLY A 28 -1.55 10.22 18.67
N GLU A 29 -0.84 10.79 17.68
CA GLU A 29 -1.43 11.06 16.36
C GLU A 29 -1.77 9.77 15.62
N ALA A 30 -0.93 8.75 15.71
CA ALA A 30 -1.17 7.44 15.09
C ALA A 30 -2.45 6.80 15.64
N GLU A 31 -2.61 6.76 16.97
CA GLU A 31 -3.82 6.26 17.63
C GLU A 31 -5.08 7.03 17.20
N ALA A 32 -4.98 8.36 17.13
CA ALA A 32 -6.14 9.21 16.87
C ALA A 32 -6.57 9.24 15.40
N ARG A 33 -5.65 9.03 14.44
CA ARG A 33 -5.91 9.27 13.01
C ARG A 33 -5.97 8.01 12.17
N LEU A 34 -5.32 6.93 12.59
CA LEU A 34 -5.41 5.66 11.88
C LEU A 34 -6.80 5.04 12.07
N SER A 35 -7.20 4.17 11.14
CA SER A 35 -8.41 3.39 11.34
C SER A 35 -8.26 2.48 12.56
N PRO A 36 -9.35 2.14 13.27
CA PRO A 36 -9.29 1.22 14.41
C PRO A 36 -8.67 -0.13 14.05
N THR A 37 -8.89 -0.60 12.81
CA THR A 37 -8.29 -1.83 12.30
C THR A 37 -6.78 -1.69 12.14
N ARG A 38 -6.29 -0.61 11.53
CA ARG A 38 -4.85 -0.38 11.36
C ARG A 38 -4.15 -0.20 12.70
N TRP A 39 -4.74 0.58 13.61
CA TRP A 39 -4.22 0.76 14.96
C TRP A 39 -4.11 -0.58 15.68
N LYS A 40 -5.18 -1.39 15.66
CA LYS A 40 -5.16 -2.72 16.25
C LYS A 40 -4.04 -3.60 15.66
N GLN A 41 -3.83 -3.60 14.35
CA GLN A 41 -2.73 -4.36 13.74
C GLN A 41 -1.36 -3.94 14.27
N ILE A 42 -1.13 -2.64 14.50
CA ILE A 42 0.12 -2.14 15.08
C ILE A 42 0.28 -2.65 16.51
N ILE A 43 -0.78 -2.54 17.33
CA ILE A 43 -0.77 -3.00 18.72
C ILE A 43 -0.54 -4.50 18.81
N ASP A 44 -1.22 -5.29 17.98
CA ASP A 44 -1.06 -6.75 17.93
C ASP A 44 0.39 -7.10 17.56
N ARG A 45 1.00 -6.41 16.59
CA ARG A 45 2.42 -6.60 16.20
C ARG A 45 3.41 -6.27 17.31
N LEU A 46 3.16 -5.20 18.07
CA LEU A 46 3.99 -4.85 19.23
C LEU A 46 3.86 -5.89 20.34
N ALA A 47 2.64 -6.33 20.62
CA ALA A 47 2.36 -7.34 21.63
C ALA A 47 3.00 -8.69 21.30
N ASP A 48 2.92 -9.13 20.04
CA ASP A 48 3.55 -10.37 19.55
C ASP A 48 5.08 -10.34 19.67
N ALA A 49 5.68 -9.15 19.60
CA ALA A 49 7.11 -8.93 19.80
C ALA A 49 7.48 -8.59 21.26
N GLU A 50 6.53 -8.63 22.19
CA GLU A 50 6.68 -8.25 23.60
C GLU A 50 7.20 -6.81 23.80
N ILE A 51 6.88 -5.90 22.86
CA ILE A 51 7.22 -4.48 22.91
C ILE A 51 6.06 -3.71 23.54
N ALA A 52 6.36 -2.90 24.56
CA ALA A 52 5.38 -2.00 25.14
C ALA A 52 4.98 -0.89 24.15
N VAL A 53 3.70 -0.51 24.16
CA VAL A 53 3.20 0.61 23.34
C VAL A 53 3.88 1.90 23.79
N PRO A 54 4.57 2.63 22.88
CA PRO A 54 5.19 3.90 23.23
C PRO A 54 4.18 4.95 23.70
N GLU A 55 4.65 5.89 24.51
CA GLU A 55 3.84 7.00 25.01
C GLU A 55 3.42 7.94 23.87
N ASN A 56 2.25 8.56 24.01
CA ASN A 56 1.63 9.38 22.96
C ASN A 56 2.53 10.51 22.43
N GLY A 57 3.42 11.06 23.25
CA GLY A 57 4.35 12.13 22.85
C GLY A 57 5.61 11.65 22.14
N GLN A 58 5.88 10.34 22.11
CA GLN A 58 7.04 9.79 21.42
C GLN A 58 6.85 9.85 19.90
N SER A 59 7.95 10.00 19.17
CA SER A 59 7.95 9.99 17.72
C SER A 59 7.44 8.67 17.17
N PHE A 60 6.58 8.74 16.15
CA PHE A 60 6.11 7.57 15.43
C PHE A 60 7.05 7.29 14.26
N VAL A 61 7.75 6.15 14.33
CA VAL A 61 8.64 5.69 13.27
C VAL A 61 8.12 4.34 12.78
N LEU A 62 7.75 4.27 11.51
CA LEU A 62 7.14 3.05 10.94
C LEU A 62 8.08 1.85 10.99
N ASP A 63 9.40 2.09 10.88
CA ASP A 63 10.45 1.07 10.97
C ASP A 63 10.57 0.42 12.35
N ASP A 64 10.06 1.08 13.40
CA ASP A 64 10.04 0.52 14.76
C ASP A 64 8.93 -0.54 14.93
N ILE A 65 8.03 -0.68 13.97
CA ILE A 65 6.92 -1.64 14.03
C ILE A 65 7.39 -3.00 13.52
N PRO A 66 7.29 -4.08 14.34
CA PRO A 66 7.67 -5.42 13.94
C PRO A 66 6.99 -5.89 12.65
N GLY A 67 7.79 -6.40 11.71
CA GLY A 67 7.34 -6.83 10.39
C GLY A 67 7.33 -5.73 9.32
N HIS A 68 7.58 -4.46 9.67
CA HIS A 68 7.70 -3.40 8.65
C HIS A 68 8.90 -3.63 7.73
N LEU A 69 10.08 -3.83 8.34
CA LEU A 69 11.34 -4.00 7.61
C LEU A 69 11.45 -5.33 6.86
N ASP A 70 10.58 -6.29 7.18
CA ASP A 70 10.47 -7.55 6.44
C ASP A 70 9.82 -7.36 5.06
N GLY A 71 9.13 -6.22 4.85
CA GLY A 71 8.48 -5.88 3.58
C GLY A 71 7.11 -6.54 3.37
N ASP A 72 6.63 -7.29 4.35
CA ASP A 72 5.31 -7.93 4.34
C ASP A 72 4.18 -7.00 4.82
N TRP A 73 4.52 -5.97 5.61
CA TRP A 73 3.56 -5.02 6.16
C TRP A 73 4.14 -3.59 6.19
N PRO A 74 3.34 -2.53 6.00
CA PRO A 74 1.95 -2.57 5.55
C PRO A 74 1.88 -3.05 4.10
N GLU A 75 0.66 -3.17 3.58
CA GLU A 75 0.41 -3.73 2.25
C GLU A 75 1.15 -2.95 1.15
N TRP A 76 1.68 -3.69 0.17
CA TRP A 76 2.35 -3.11 -0.99
C TRP A 76 1.39 -3.03 -2.19
N PRO A 77 1.05 -1.83 -2.69
CA PRO A 77 0.11 -1.64 -3.80
C PRO A 77 0.35 -2.54 -5.03
N ALA A 78 1.60 -2.71 -5.48
CA ALA A 78 1.88 -3.54 -6.64
C ALA A 78 1.56 -5.04 -6.42
N ARG A 79 1.73 -5.53 -5.19
CA ARG A 79 1.34 -6.89 -4.80
C ARG A 79 -0.18 -7.02 -4.68
N LEU A 80 -0.85 -6.01 -4.12
CA LEU A 80 -2.32 -5.95 -4.03
C LEU A 80 -3.01 -5.99 -5.39
N MET A 81 -2.37 -5.51 -6.45
CA MET A 81 -2.92 -5.61 -7.80
C MET A 81 -3.19 -7.05 -8.26
N LEU A 82 -2.52 -8.06 -7.70
CA LEU A 82 -2.80 -9.46 -7.97
C LEU A 82 -4.22 -9.89 -7.56
N THR A 83 -4.82 -9.22 -6.59
CA THR A 83 -6.19 -9.49 -6.11
C THR A 83 -7.17 -8.39 -6.51
N LEU A 84 -6.72 -7.14 -6.59
CA LEU A 84 -7.54 -5.98 -6.93
C LEU A 84 -7.94 -5.97 -8.41
N VAL A 85 -7.01 -6.29 -9.32
CA VAL A 85 -7.27 -6.18 -10.76
C VAL A 85 -7.96 -7.44 -11.26
N PRO A 86 -9.07 -7.31 -12.02
CA PRO A 86 -9.74 -8.45 -12.63
C PRO A 86 -8.77 -9.32 -13.42
N ARG A 87 -8.90 -10.64 -13.25
CA ARG A 87 -7.99 -11.62 -13.86
C ARG A 87 -7.80 -11.44 -15.36
N SER A 88 -8.87 -11.12 -16.10
CA SER A 88 -8.82 -10.88 -17.55
C SER A 88 -7.91 -9.71 -17.93
N ILE A 89 -7.94 -8.63 -17.15
CA ILE A 89 -7.11 -7.43 -17.37
C ILE A 89 -5.66 -7.73 -16.98
N ALA A 90 -5.46 -8.40 -15.86
CA ALA A 90 -4.14 -8.80 -15.38
C ALA A 90 -3.42 -9.77 -16.35
N GLU A 91 -4.13 -10.72 -16.94
CA GLU A 91 -3.55 -11.64 -17.94
C GLU A 91 -3.30 -10.97 -19.29
N LYS A 92 -4.09 -9.94 -19.65
CA LYS A 92 -4.00 -9.26 -20.94
C LYS A 92 -2.91 -8.18 -20.99
N TYR A 93 -2.76 -7.42 -19.91
CA TYR A 93 -1.85 -6.26 -19.86
C TYR A 93 -0.77 -6.39 -18.80
N GLY A 94 -0.96 -7.27 -17.82
CA GLY A 94 -0.08 -7.38 -16.68
C GLY A 94 1.07 -8.35 -16.92
N LYS A 95 2.23 -8.02 -16.38
CA LYS A 95 3.36 -8.93 -16.23
C LYS A 95 3.47 -9.33 -14.77
N LYS A 96 3.40 -10.62 -14.49
CA LYS A 96 3.74 -11.13 -13.16
C LYS A 96 5.25 -11.10 -13.01
N ALA A 97 5.73 -10.43 -11.97
CA ALA A 97 7.14 -10.37 -11.61
C ALA A 97 7.33 -10.97 -10.22
N ASP A 98 8.47 -11.60 -9.98
CA ASP A 98 8.85 -12.14 -8.67
C ASP A 98 9.76 -11.14 -7.97
N SER A 99 9.39 -10.73 -6.76
CA SER A 99 10.31 -10.04 -5.86
C SER A 99 11.11 -11.08 -5.05
N VAL A 100 12.36 -10.75 -4.73
CA VAL A 100 13.28 -11.66 -4.01
C VAL A 100 12.77 -11.96 -2.59
N MET A 101 12.06 -11.02 -1.96
CA MET A 101 11.65 -11.12 -0.55
C MET A 101 10.14 -11.31 -0.38
N ASN A 102 9.30 -10.66 -1.19
CA ASN A 102 7.86 -10.52 -0.92
C ASN A 102 6.97 -11.28 -1.93
N GLY A 103 7.58 -12.19 -2.69
CA GLY A 103 6.90 -13.02 -3.69
C GLY A 103 6.43 -12.24 -4.92
N GLN A 104 5.39 -12.77 -5.57
CA GLN A 104 4.88 -12.23 -6.83
C GLN A 104 4.16 -10.90 -6.67
N PHE A 105 4.29 -10.04 -7.67
CA PHE A 105 3.52 -8.82 -7.83
C PHE A 105 3.15 -8.61 -9.31
N LEU A 106 2.22 -7.68 -9.55
CA LEU A 106 1.77 -7.35 -10.89
C LEU A 106 2.41 -6.05 -11.36
N GLU A 107 2.93 -6.04 -12.58
CA GLU A 107 3.44 -4.85 -13.25
C GLU A 107 2.57 -4.55 -14.47
N PHE A 108 2.17 -3.29 -14.64
CA PHE A 108 1.59 -2.79 -15.88
C PHE A 108 2.51 -1.73 -16.47
N ASP A 109 2.63 -1.70 -17.79
CA ASP A 109 3.33 -0.63 -18.48
C ASP A 109 2.50 0.66 -18.41
N ALA A 110 3.12 1.76 -18.00
CA ALA A 110 2.50 3.08 -17.98
C ALA A 110 2.02 3.52 -19.38
N ALA A 111 2.63 3.02 -20.46
CA ALA A 111 2.20 3.26 -21.83
C ALA A 111 0.80 2.70 -22.14
N ASP A 112 0.33 1.70 -21.37
CA ASP A 112 -0.98 1.10 -21.55
C ASP A 112 -2.06 1.69 -20.62
N VAL A 113 -1.76 2.77 -19.87
CA VAL A 113 -2.66 3.36 -18.87
C VAL A 113 -4.07 3.62 -19.37
N GLU A 114 -4.23 4.21 -20.56
CA GLU A 114 -5.54 4.52 -21.12
C GLU A 114 -6.36 3.25 -21.40
N LYS A 115 -5.71 2.20 -21.90
CA LYS A 115 -6.35 0.91 -22.22
C LYS A 115 -6.75 0.17 -20.96
N VAL A 116 -5.84 0.08 -19.99
CA VAL A 116 -6.08 -0.61 -18.72
C VAL A 116 -7.19 0.09 -17.93
N VAL A 117 -7.17 1.43 -17.85
CA VAL A 117 -8.21 2.21 -17.19
C VAL A 117 -9.56 2.04 -17.89
N ALA A 118 -9.61 2.03 -19.22
CA ALA A 118 -10.86 1.82 -19.95
C ALA A 118 -11.49 0.45 -19.62
N GLU A 119 -10.69 -0.62 -19.55
CA GLU A 119 -11.19 -1.94 -19.18
C GLU A 119 -11.57 -2.05 -17.70
N MET A 120 -10.80 -1.43 -16.81
CA MET A 120 -11.17 -1.35 -15.39
C MET A 120 -12.51 -0.65 -15.20
N ASN A 121 -12.75 0.45 -15.92
CA ASN A 121 -14.04 1.15 -15.90
C ASN A 121 -15.17 0.29 -16.48
N ALA A 122 -14.91 -0.41 -17.59
CA ALA A 122 -15.87 -1.36 -18.17
C ALA A 122 -16.19 -2.55 -17.24
N ALA A 123 -15.24 -2.92 -16.38
CA ALA A 123 -15.41 -3.94 -15.34
C ALA A 123 -16.13 -3.41 -14.07
N GLY A 124 -16.55 -2.14 -14.05
CA GLY A 124 -17.32 -1.54 -12.96
C GLY A 124 -16.52 -0.78 -11.91
N PHE A 125 -15.22 -0.57 -12.13
CA PHE A 125 -14.39 0.28 -11.26
C PHE A 125 -14.49 1.75 -11.68
N THR A 126 -14.08 2.66 -10.81
CA THR A 126 -13.83 4.06 -11.15
C THR A 126 -12.37 4.35 -10.88
N CYS A 127 -11.58 4.56 -11.94
CA CYS A 127 -10.17 4.89 -11.80
C CYS A 127 -9.96 6.41 -11.76
N VAL A 128 -9.22 6.89 -10.76
CA VAL A 128 -8.81 8.29 -10.62
C VAL A 128 -7.29 8.35 -10.60
N ARG A 129 -6.70 9.17 -11.47
CA ARG A 129 -5.24 9.36 -11.50
C ARG A 129 -4.79 10.19 -10.30
N ASN A 130 -3.90 9.62 -9.49
CA ASN A 130 -3.28 10.31 -8.36
C ASN A 130 -1.87 9.76 -8.11
N ASP A 131 -0.93 10.20 -8.94
CA ASP A 131 0.44 9.67 -8.96
C ASP A 131 1.16 9.95 -7.62
N SER A 132 0.89 11.09 -6.97
CA SER A 132 1.47 11.45 -5.68
C SER A 132 1.00 10.52 -4.56
N LEU A 133 -0.29 10.24 -4.48
CA LEU A 133 -0.83 9.32 -3.49
C LEU A 133 -0.27 7.91 -3.68
N VAL A 134 -0.27 7.42 -4.92
CA VAL A 134 0.23 6.08 -5.27
C VAL A 134 1.71 5.94 -4.95
N ALA A 135 2.53 6.96 -5.25
CA ALA A 135 3.95 6.96 -4.92
C ALA A 135 4.17 6.85 -3.40
N VAL A 136 3.50 7.70 -2.62
CA VAL A 136 3.65 7.70 -1.15
C VAL A 136 3.15 6.39 -0.55
N ALA A 137 1.97 5.91 -0.96
CA ALA A 137 1.42 4.63 -0.49
C ALA A 137 2.34 3.44 -0.80
N SER A 138 3.07 3.51 -1.91
CA SER A 138 4.02 2.48 -2.34
C SER A 138 5.40 2.59 -1.70
N GLY A 139 5.65 3.62 -0.87
CA GLY A 139 6.93 3.80 -0.18
C GLY A 139 7.96 4.69 -0.89
N PHE A 140 7.55 5.46 -1.90
CA PHE A 140 8.42 6.39 -2.64
C PHE A 140 8.22 7.87 -2.21
#